data_AF-A0A150FAN6-F1
#
_entry.id   AF-A0A150FAN6-F1
#
_cell.length_a   1.000
_cell.length_b   1.000
_cell.length_c   1.000
_cell.angle_alpha   90.00
_cell.angle_beta   90.00
_cell.angle_gamma   90.00
#
_symmetry.space_group_name_H-M   'P 1'
#
loop_
_entity.id
_entity.type
_entity.pdbx_description
1 polymer ?
#
loop_
_entity_poly.entity_id
_entity_poly.type
_entity_poly.pdbx_seq_one_letter_code
_entity_poly.pdbx_strand_id
1 'polypeptide(L)'
;MSSSKFVGQLKQNNVQINNLKDQFFKTEAHMSDHEILLSEKVDDFMEKQNSELKSHTQNTDNPHRVTKEQVGLSNLINEEQATKVAFDSHLDDKKNPHAVTKSQVGLGNVDNVQQASKNDFDNHVNDTNIHVSKSKQEKWDAGQLYKLTQDNGKVFYKSSSETTDYNELTTTGMYLIYNSGLNSPGLAQCFLFVMSYGNTLIQSAYDAGNGLKSFYRIRKNDATTWTPWIGLETISGAQEKIAAHASDKDIHVIKSDKDRWDAAQLFKLTSDDGKVFYKGSSEKTEYNDLITTGFYLIANQGLHSPANLSNVYLVVMNYGDTVAQFALEAYYGTHTYFRFRKSDLTWTSWQTHETTDGAQTRANSALTSAKSYTDTKLSSITWYTPTLQNGWVNYTDVNSTDQTVFKTRYTKDATGTVFVEGAIAKGTIGFGVAAFTLPEGYRPGRAFQWAGVASQSGMSGVPQTHRVLVDIDGKVIIESCSNTSKPNDYISLGFSFKAV
;
A
#
# COMPACT_ATOMS: atom_id res chain seq x y z
N MET A 1 119.90 2.33 -211.90
CA MET A 1 120.04 2.37 -210.43
C MET A 1 119.24 1.22 -209.83
N SER A 2 119.87 0.51 -208.90
CA SER A 2 119.55 -0.84 -208.39
C SER A 2 118.11 -1.03 -207.86
N SER A 3 117.54 -2.19 -208.17
CA SER A 3 116.13 -2.60 -207.98
C SER A 3 115.77 -3.08 -206.56
N SER A 4 116.66 -2.89 -205.57
CA SER A 4 116.51 -3.57 -204.27
C SER A 4 115.36 -3.06 -203.37
N LYS A 5 114.78 -1.88 -203.64
CA LYS A 5 113.83 -1.25 -202.70
C LYS A 5 112.37 -1.70 -202.84
N PHE A 6 111.94 -2.14 -204.02
CA PHE A 6 110.50 -2.37 -204.26
C PHE A 6 109.98 -3.70 -203.70
N VAL A 7 110.83 -4.73 -203.65
CA VAL A 7 110.43 -6.07 -203.21
C VAL A 7 110.18 -6.14 -201.70
N GLY A 8 110.81 -5.26 -200.90
CA GLY A 8 110.59 -5.19 -199.45
C GLY A 8 109.18 -4.75 -199.06
N GLN A 9 108.59 -3.79 -199.79
CA GLN A 9 107.27 -3.23 -199.46
C GLN A 9 106.15 -4.26 -199.64
N LEU A 10 106.27 -5.14 -200.66
CA LEU A 10 105.26 -6.14 -200.98
C LEU A 10 105.14 -7.22 -199.88
N LYS A 11 106.26 -7.58 -199.25
CA LYS A 11 106.25 -8.47 -198.09
C LYS A 11 105.54 -7.86 -196.89
N GLN A 12 105.65 -6.54 -196.70
CA GLN A 12 105.03 -5.87 -195.55
C GLN A 12 103.51 -5.81 -195.65
N ASN A 13 102.97 -5.54 -196.85
CA ASN A 13 101.53 -5.52 -197.08
C ASN A 13 100.88 -6.89 -196.87
N ASN A 14 101.57 -7.98 -197.28
CA ASN A 14 101.03 -9.32 -197.13
C ASN A 14 100.89 -9.73 -195.64
N VAL A 15 101.75 -9.19 -194.77
CA VAL A 15 101.66 -9.44 -193.33
C VAL A 15 100.49 -8.67 -192.69
N GLN A 16 100.19 -7.43 -193.11
CA GLN A 16 99.05 -6.67 -192.57
C GLN A 16 97.70 -7.33 -192.91
N ILE A 17 97.58 -7.92 -194.09
CA ILE A 17 96.36 -8.64 -194.51
C ILE A 17 96.13 -9.88 -193.64
N ASN A 18 97.19 -10.57 -193.21
CA ASN A 18 97.07 -11.70 -192.27
C ASN A 18 96.47 -11.28 -190.92
N ASN A 19 96.83 -10.12 -190.36
CA ASN A 19 96.30 -9.71 -189.05
C ASN A 19 94.83 -9.27 -189.10
N LEU A 20 94.39 -8.67 -190.21
CA LEU A 20 92.98 -8.25 -190.36
C LEU A 20 92.04 -9.45 -190.49
N LYS A 21 92.44 -10.51 -191.20
CA LYS A 21 91.65 -11.74 -191.29
C LYS A 21 91.47 -12.42 -189.93
N ASP A 22 92.52 -12.45 -189.13
CA ASP A 22 92.49 -13.07 -187.81
C ASP A 22 91.63 -12.27 -186.81
N GLN A 23 91.61 -10.94 -186.92
CA GLN A 23 90.71 -10.09 -186.13
C GLN A 23 89.24 -10.26 -186.53
N PHE A 24 88.96 -10.44 -187.82
CA PHE A 24 87.58 -10.64 -188.29
C PHE A 24 86.99 -11.93 -187.72
N PHE A 25 87.74 -13.02 -187.75
CA PHE A 25 87.31 -14.32 -187.20
C PHE A 25 87.02 -14.28 -185.70
N LYS A 26 87.82 -13.55 -184.91
CA LYS A 26 87.57 -13.42 -183.46
C LYS A 26 86.33 -12.59 -183.14
N THR A 27 86.02 -11.62 -183.98
CA THR A 27 84.86 -10.74 -183.78
C THR A 27 83.56 -11.50 -184.09
N GLU A 28 83.57 -12.35 -185.12
CA GLU A 28 82.44 -13.20 -185.49
C GLU A 28 82.11 -14.22 -184.39
N ALA A 29 83.13 -14.83 -183.78
CA ALA A 29 82.95 -15.74 -182.64
C ALA A 29 82.32 -15.05 -181.41
N HIS A 30 82.80 -13.86 -181.06
CA HIS A 30 82.27 -13.12 -179.90
C HIS A 30 80.82 -12.69 -180.05
N MET A 31 80.38 -12.39 -181.29
CA MET A 31 78.99 -12.04 -181.57
C MET A 31 78.06 -13.25 -181.42
N SER A 32 78.50 -14.43 -181.87
CA SER A 32 77.73 -15.67 -181.71
C SER A 32 77.55 -16.05 -180.23
N ASP A 33 78.59 -15.92 -179.40
CA ASP A 33 78.51 -16.25 -177.97
C ASP A 33 77.55 -15.31 -177.22
N HIS A 34 77.47 -14.04 -177.63
CA HIS A 34 76.57 -13.08 -177.02
C HIS A 34 75.09 -13.37 -177.34
N GLU A 35 74.79 -13.83 -178.56
CA GLU A 35 73.43 -14.19 -178.99
C GLU A 35 72.89 -15.40 -178.22
N ILE A 36 73.74 -16.39 -177.95
CA ILE A 36 73.38 -17.60 -177.17
C ILE A 36 73.03 -17.21 -175.72
N LEU A 37 73.85 -16.40 -175.07
CA LEU A 37 73.63 -15.99 -173.68
C LEU A 37 72.34 -15.17 -173.50
N LEU A 38 71.95 -14.40 -174.52
CA LEU A 38 70.72 -13.63 -174.47
C LEU A 38 69.48 -14.53 -174.55
N SER A 39 69.54 -15.61 -175.34
CA SER A 39 68.45 -16.56 -175.49
C SER A 39 68.21 -17.35 -174.20
N GLU A 40 69.27 -17.82 -173.52
CA GLU A 40 69.15 -18.53 -172.25
C GLU A 40 68.46 -17.69 -171.15
N LYS A 41 68.75 -16.38 -171.09
CA LYS A 41 68.09 -15.49 -170.12
C LYS A 41 66.60 -15.30 -170.38
N VAL A 42 66.16 -15.35 -171.63
CA VAL A 42 64.75 -15.19 -171.99
C VAL A 42 63.98 -16.45 -171.59
N ASP A 43 64.55 -17.63 -171.79
CA ASP A 43 63.93 -18.90 -171.42
C ASP A 43 63.73 -19.02 -169.90
N ASP A 44 64.74 -18.68 -169.10
CA ASP A 44 64.67 -18.66 -167.63
C ASP A 44 63.54 -17.75 -167.10
N PHE A 45 63.34 -16.60 -167.75
CA PHE A 45 62.28 -15.66 -167.35
C PHE A 45 60.88 -16.23 -167.60
N MET A 46 60.69 -16.88 -168.76
CA MET A 46 59.40 -17.47 -169.13
C MET A 46 59.03 -18.67 -168.24
N GLU A 47 60.01 -19.48 -167.84
CA GLU A 47 59.78 -20.64 -166.97
C GLU A 47 59.36 -20.21 -165.55
N LYS A 48 59.98 -19.17 -165.00
CA LYS A 48 59.64 -18.66 -163.67
C LYS A 48 58.20 -18.14 -163.58
N GLN A 49 57.73 -17.38 -164.58
CA GLN A 49 56.36 -16.85 -164.58
C GLN A 49 55.30 -17.96 -164.67
N ASN A 50 55.54 -19.01 -165.45
CA ASN A 50 54.62 -20.15 -165.52
C ASN A 50 54.54 -20.92 -164.20
N SER A 51 55.64 -21.02 -163.46
CA SER A 51 55.67 -21.66 -162.14
C SER A 51 54.83 -20.90 -161.09
N GLU A 52 54.97 -19.57 -161.03
CA GLU A 52 54.22 -18.71 -160.10
C GLU A 52 52.70 -18.77 -160.34
N LEU A 53 52.26 -18.73 -161.60
CA LEU A 53 50.83 -18.81 -161.95
C LEU A 53 50.22 -20.19 -161.62
N LYS A 54 50.98 -21.26 -161.82
CA LYS A 54 50.54 -22.62 -161.50
C LYS A 54 50.38 -22.81 -159.99
N SER A 55 51.28 -22.23 -159.19
CA SER A 55 51.18 -22.25 -157.73
C SER A 55 49.93 -21.52 -157.23
N HIS A 56 49.61 -20.34 -157.79
CA HIS A 56 48.43 -19.58 -157.37
C HIS A 56 47.10 -20.28 -157.69
N THR A 57 46.97 -20.84 -158.89
CA THR A 57 45.71 -21.49 -159.33
C THR A 57 45.42 -22.82 -158.62
N GLN A 58 46.41 -23.44 -157.99
CA GLN A 58 46.26 -24.67 -157.20
C GLN A 58 46.08 -24.42 -155.70
N ASN A 59 46.14 -23.16 -155.24
CA ASN A 59 45.96 -22.83 -153.83
C ASN A 59 44.49 -22.95 -153.39
N THR A 60 44.18 -23.94 -152.56
CA THR A 60 42.85 -24.16 -151.97
C THR A 60 42.71 -23.57 -150.55
N ASP A 61 43.72 -22.88 -150.05
CA ASP A 61 43.62 -22.17 -148.79
C ASP A 61 42.73 -20.91 -148.94
N ASN A 62 42.12 -20.48 -147.84
CA ASN A 62 41.27 -19.29 -147.76
C ASN A 62 41.98 -18.09 -148.46
N PRO A 63 41.41 -17.51 -149.53
CA PRO A 63 39.97 -17.39 -149.84
C PRO A 63 39.27 -18.50 -150.63
N HIS A 64 39.96 -19.51 -151.15
CA HIS A 64 39.39 -20.43 -152.14
C HIS A 64 38.85 -21.76 -151.59
N ARG A 65 37.89 -21.67 -150.64
CA ARG A 65 36.97 -22.71 -150.06
C ARG A 65 37.10 -22.89 -148.53
N VAL A 66 36.46 -21.99 -147.78
CA VAL A 66 36.52 -21.93 -146.31
C VAL A 66 35.71 -23.06 -145.61
N THR A 67 36.33 -23.85 -144.73
CA THR A 67 35.69 -24.92 -143.92
C THR A 67 35.27 -24.45 -142.52
N LYS A 68 34.47 -25.24 -141.78
CA LYS A 68 34.06 -24.93 -140.39
C LYS A 68 35.26 -24.80 -139.44
N GLU A 69 36.33 -25.57 -139.65
CA GLU A 69 37.61 -25.38 -138.96
C GLU A 69 38.24 -24.01 -139.25
N GLN A 70 38.19 -23.53 -140.51
CA GLN A 70 38.85 -22.28 -140.91
C GLN A 70 38.15 -21.00 -140.38
N VAL A 71 36.92 -21.09 -139.87
CA VAL A 71 36.22 -20.01 -139.14
C VAL A 71 36.12 -20.25 -137.62
N GLY A 72 36.80 -21.27 -137.09
CA GLY A 72 36.85 -21.55 -135.64
C GLY A 72 35.55 -22.10 -135.05
N LEU A 73 34.64 -22.66 -135.86
CA LEU A 73 33.32 -23.18 -135.44
C LEU A 73 33.23 -24.71 -135.52
N SER A 74 34.36 -25.41 -135.53
CA SER A 74 34.43 -26.87 -135.73
C SER A 74 33.77 -27.69 -134.59
N ASN A 75 33.65 -27.14 -133.39
CA ASN A 75 33.03 -27.85 -132.24
C ASN A 75 31.55 -27.54 -132.02
N LEU A 76 30.88 -26.75 -132.89
CA LEU A 76 29.46 -26.44 -132.74
C LEU A 76 28.58 -27.51 -133.42
N ILE A 77 27.79 -28.20 -132.61
CA ILE A 77 26.69 -29.11 -133.01
C ILE A 77 25.36 -28.34 -133.10
N ASN A 78 24.56 -28.59 -134.14
CA ASN A 78 23.24 -27.98 -134.34
C ASN A 78 22.14 -28.84 -133.71
N GLU A 79 21.98 -28.80 -132.39
CA GLU A 79 20.83 -29.41 -131.70
C GLU A 79 19.80 -28.36 -131.23
N GLU A 80 18.54 -28.80 -131.13
CA GLU A 80 17.31 -28.00 -130.94
C GLU A 80 17.31 -27.18 -129.63
N GLN A 81 17.37 -25.85 -129.74
CA GLN A 81 17.01 -24.94 -128.67
C GLN A 81 15.49 -24.98 -128.44
N ALA A 82 15.05 -25.06 -127.17
CA ALA A 82 13.64 -24.92 -126.82
C ALA A 82 13.06 -23.62 -127.41
N THR A 83 11.85 -23.70 -127.99
CA THR A 83 11.20 -22.52 -128.57
C THR A 83 10.99 -21.44 -127.51
N LYS A 84 10.94 -20.16 -127.92
CA LYS A 84 10.67 -19.05 -126.99
C LYS A 84 9.43 -19.31 -126.12
N VAL A 85 8.40 -19.95 -126.69
CA VAL A 85 7.17 -20.34 -125.98
C VAL A 85 7.45 -21.33 -124.85
N ALA A 86 8.28 -22.34 -125.07
CA ALA A 86 8.64 -23.31 -124.04
C ALA A 86 9.48 -22.67 -122.92
N PHE A 87 10.36 -21.74 -123.25
CA PHE A 87 11.14 -21.00 -122.26
C PHE A 87 10.28 -20.04 -121.43
N ASP A 88 9.41 -19.26 -122.08
CA ASP A 88 8.46 -18.37 -121.40
C ASP A 88 7.51 -19.17 -120.48
N SER A 89 7.02 -20.34 -120.93
CA SER A 89 6.18 -21.21 -120.11
C SER A 89 6.90 -21.75 -118.87
N HIS A 90 8.21 -22.02 -118.95
CA HIS A 90 9.00 -22.42 -117.78
C HIS A 90 9.22 -21.23 -116.83
N LEU A 91 9.51 -20.04 -117.37
CA LEU A 91 9.68 -18.81 -116.58
C LEU A 91 8.41 -18.45 -115.78
N ASP A 92 7.25 -18.70 -116.40
CA ASP A 92 5.93 -18.46 -115.83
C ASP A 92 5.45 -19.59 -114.90
N ASP A 93 6.11 -20.76 -114.90
CA ASP A 93 5.78 -21.84 -113.98
C ASP A 93 6.15 -21.44 -112.55
N LYS A 94 5.14 -21.01 -111.78
CA LYS A 94 5.21 -20.72 -110.34
C LYS A 94 4.76 -21.90 -109.48
N LYS A 95 4.67 -23.10 -110.06
CA LYS A 95 4.56 -24.32 -109.26
C LYS A 95 5.96 -24.71 -108.79
N ASN A 96 6.00 -25.42 -107.65
CA ASN A 96 7.23 -25.93 -107.05
C ASN A 96 8.09 -26.62 -108.14
N PRO A 97 9.29 -26.09 -108.50
CA PRO A 97 10.25 -25.40 -107.62
C PRO A 97 10.14 -23.87 -107.45
N HIS A 98 9.41 -23.13 -108.29
CA HIS A 98 9.40 -21.66 -108.19
C HIS A 98 8.22 -21.15 -107.36
N ALA A 99 8.45 -20.12 -106.52
CA ALA A 99 7.41 -19.42 -105.74
C ALA A 99 6.54 -20.30 -104.82
N VAL A 100 7.16 -21.22 -104.07
CA VAL A 100 6.48 -22.15 -103.16
C VAL A 100 5.72 -21.40 -102.03
N THR A 101 4.42 -21.66 -101.91
CA THR A 101 3.50 -21.13 -100.90
C THR A 101 3.45 -22.03 -99.67
N LYS A 102 2.99 -21.50 -98.52
CA LYS A 102 2.75 -22.30 -97.31
C LYS A 102 1.87 -23.52 -97.55
N SER A 103 0.88 -23.40 -98.42
CA SER A 103 0.01 -24.53 -98.77
C SER A 103 0.78 -25.63 -99.52
N GLN A 104 1.75 -25.28 -100.37
CA GLN A 104 2.52 -26.26 -101.15
C GLN A 104 3.47 -27.11 -100.28
N VAL A 105 3.81 -26.67 -99.07
CA VAL A 105 4.62 -27.43 -98.10
C VAL A 105 3.80 -27.96 -96.90
N GLY A 106 2.47 -27.94 -96.99
CA GLY A 106 1.58 -28.44 -95.93
C GLY A 106 1.46 -27.55 -94.69
N LEU A 107 1.95 -26.30 -94.76
CA LEU A 107 1.94 -25.32 -93.66
C LEU A 107 0.81 -24.27 -93.83
N GLY A 108 -0.24 -24.59 -94.58
CA GLY A 108 -1.32 -23.64 -94.93
C GLY A 108 -2.06 -23.06 -93.72
N ASN A 109 -2.18 -23.82 -92.63
CA ASN A 109 -2.85 -23.38 -91.39
C ASN A 109 -1.91 -22.67 -90.41
N VAL A 110 -0.62 -22.52 -90.75
CA VAL A 110 0.36 -21.87 -89.88
C VAL A 110 0.38 -20.39 -90.19
N ASP A 111 -0.03 -19.55 -89.23
CA ASP A 111 0.06 -18.09 -89.34
C ASP A 111 1.52 -17.60 -89.37
N ASN A 112 1.79 -16.46 -90.03
CA ASN A 112 3.12 -15.82 -90.01
C ASN A 112 3.22 -14.88 -88.80
N VAL A 113 3.19 -15.45 -87.61
CA VAL A 113 3.39 -14.73 -86.35
C VAL A 113 4.68 -15.19 -85.67
N GLN A 114 5.30 -14.32 -84.88
CA GLN A 114 6.45 -14.70 -84.07
C GLN A 114 6.00 -15.73 -83.03
N GLN A 115 6.37 -17.00 -83.25
CA GLN A 115 6.13 -18.07 -82.28
C GLN A 115 7.25 -18.07 -81.23
N ALA A 116 6.90 -18.38 -79.98
CA ALA A 116 7.89 -18.67 -78.95
C ALA A 116 8.77 -19.85 -79.41
N SER A 117 10.05 -19.84 -79.03
CA SER A 117 10.89 -21.01 -79.31
C SER A 117 10.32 -22.23 -78.58
N LYS A 118 10.61 -23.45 -79.06
CA LYS A 118 10.20 -24.67 -78.35
C LYS A 118 10.69 -24.63 -76.89
N ASN A 119 11.90 -24.14 -76.66
CA ASN A 119 12.47 -23.97 -75.34
C ASN A 119 11.63 -23.01 -74.47
N ASP A 120 11.20 -21.86 -75.01
CA ASP A 120 10.38 -20.91 -74.25
C ASP A 120 8.98 -21.44 -73.96
N PHE A 121 8.38 -22.17 -74.91
CA PHE A 121 7.09 -22.83 -74.70
C PHE A 121 7.19 -23.94 -73.64
N ASP A 122 8.21 -24.80 -73.73
CA ASP A 122 8.45 -25.84 -72.73
C ASP A 122 8.74 -25.22 -71.35
N ASN A 123 9.49 -24.13 -71.29
CA ASN A 123 9.74 -23.39 -70.05
C ASN A 123 8.44 -22.85 -69.45
N HIS A 124 7.56 -22.24 -70.26
CA HIS A 124 6.24 -21.79 -69.80
C HIS A 124 5.43 -22.96 -69.23
N VAL A 125 5.21 -24.02 -70.01
CA VAL A 125 4.35 -25.16 -69.61
C VAL A 125 4.85 -25.83 -68.33
N ASN A 126 6.16 -25.85 -68.11
CA ASN A 126 6.78 -26.43 -66.91
C ASN A 126 6.96 -25.42 -65.76
N ASP A 127 6.59 -24.14 -65.94
CA ASP A 127 6.73 -23.13 -64.90
C ASP A 127 5.63 -23.28 -63.82
N THR A 128 6.01 -23.95 -62.73
CA THR A 128 5.16 -24.17 -61.56
C THR A 128 4.87 -22.93 -60.72
N ASN A 129 5.51 -21.78 -61.01
CA ASN A 129 5.25 -20.51 -60.33
C ASN A 129 4.04 -19.79 -60.93
N ILE A 130 3.86 -19.86 -62.25
CA ILE A 130 2.75 -19.20 -62.96
C ILE A 130 1.54 -20.11 -63.14
N HIS A 131 1.72 -21.44 -63.07
CA HIS A 131 0.62 -22.40 -63.10
C HIS A 131 0.20 -22.86 -61.70
N VAL A 132 -1.11 -22.81 -61.43
CA VAL A 132 -1.71 -23.45 -60.26
C VAL A 132 -1.92 -24.94 -60.53
N SER A 133 -1.53 -25.80 -59.59
CA SER A 133 -1.83 -27.23 -59.67
C SER A 133 -3.23 -27.52 -59.11
N LYS A 134 -3.90 -28.55 -59.63
CA LYS A 134 -5.19 -29.01 -59.10
C LYS A 134 -5.17 -29.24 -57.59
N SER A 135 -4.07 -29.79 -57.06
CA SER A 135 -3.86 -29.97 -55.63
C SER A 135 -3.78 -28.65 -54.84
N LYS A 136 -3.18 -27.59 -55.39
CA LYS A 136 -3.19 -26.26 -54.74
C LYS A 136 -4.61 -25.68 -54.70
N GLN A 137 -5.38 -25.82 -55.78
CA GLN A 137 -6.78 -25.39 -55.82
C GLN A 137 -7.64 -26.14 -54.80
N GLU A 138 -7.55 -27.48 -54.77
CA GLU A 138 -8.25 -28.31 -53.78
C GLU A 138 -7.85 -27.95 -52.34
N LYS A 139 -6.57 -27.61 -52.10
CA LYS A 139 -6.09 -27.15 -50.78
C LYS A 139 -6.66 -25.80 -50.38
N TRP A 140 -6.84 -24.88 -51.32
CA TRP A 140 -7.48 -23.58 -51.06
C TRP A 140 -8.98 -23.73 -50.85
N ASP A 141 -9.65 -24.56 -51.66
CA ASP A 141 -11.08 -24.86 -51.53
C ASP A 141 -11.40 -25.62 -50.23
N ALA A 142 -10.46 -26.42 -49.73
CA ALA A 142 -10.53 -27.07 -48.41
C ALA A 142 -10.07 -26.16 -47.25
N GLY A 143 -9.64 -24.92 -47.54
CA GLY A 143 -9.21 -23.95 -46.52
C GLY A 143 -10.39 -23.44 -45.71
N GLN A 144 -10.41 -23.75 -44.40
CA GLN A 144 -11.42 -23.35 -43.42
C GLN A 144 -12.87 -23.76 -43.78
N LEU A 145 -13.18 -25.05 -43.57
CA LEU A 145 -14.53 -25.62 -43.77
C LEU A 145 -15.59 -25.06 -42.79
N TYR A 146 -15.18 -24.50 -41.65
CA TYR A 146 -16.07 -23.92 -40.65
C TYR A 146 -15.68 -22.48 -40.30
N LYS A 147 -16.64 -21.57 -40.42
CA LYS A 147 -16.46 -20.13 -40.20
C LYS A 147 -16.34 -19.81 -38.71
N LEU A 148 -15.23 -19.18 -38.31
CA LEU A 148 -15.06 -18.61 -36.96
C LEU A 148 -15.57 -17.15 -36.86
N THR A 149 -15.73 -16.51 -38.01
CA THR A 149 -16.12 -15.12 -38.24
C THR A 149 -17.04 -15.03 -39.47
N GLN A 150 -17.60 -13.86 -39.75
CA GLN A 150 -18.25 -13.54 -41.01
C GLN A 150 -17.23 -13.48 -42.17
N ASP A 151 -17.70 -13.54 -43.42
CA ASP A 151 -16.84 -13.51 -44.63
C ASP A 151 -16.04 -12.20 -44.79
N ASN A 152 -16.46 -11.14 -44.10
CA ASN A 152 -15.77 -9.85 -44.05
C ASN A 152 -14.70 -9.79 -42.93
N GLY A 153 -14.44 -10.91 -42.24
CA GLY A 153 -13.49 -11.01 -41.12
C GLY A 153 -14.02 -10.49 -39.78
N LYS A 154 -15.24 -9.95 -39.71
CA LYS A 154 -15.85 -9.50 -38.46
C LYS A 154 -16.39 -10.68 -37.66
N VAL A 155 -16.40 -10.58 -36.34
CA VAL A 155 -17.11 -11.52 -35.46
C VAL A 155 -18.60 -11.55 -35.79
N PHE A 156 -19.28 -12.66 -35.47
CA PHE A 156 -20.71 -12.78 -35.65
C PHE A 156 -21.44 -11.76 -34.78
N TYR A 157 -22.04 -10.76 -35.41
CA TYR A 157 -22.72 -9.68 -34.71
C TYR A 157 -24.13 -10.09 -34.28
N LYS A 158 -24.43 -9.86 -33.01
CA LYS A 158 -25.77 -9.91 -32.42
C LYS A 158 -26.17 -8.50 -31.99
N SER A 159 -27.16 -7.94 -32.67
CA SER A 159 -27.59 -6.55 -32.55
C SER A 159 -28.24 -6.22 -31.21
N SER A 160 -28.39 -4.92 -30.92
CA SER A 160 -29.17 -4.45 -29.75
C SER A 160 -30.67 -4.67 -29.87
N SER A 161 -31.19 -4.88 -31.07
CA SER A 161 -32.62 -5.08 -31.34
C SER A 161 -33.06 -6.54 -31.28
N GLU A 162 -32.14 -7.50 -31.17
CA GLU A 162 -32.46 -8.91 -31.03
C GLU A 162 -32.26 -9.40 -29.59
N THR A 163 -33.04 -10.41 -29.20
CA THR A 163 -32.81 -11.15 -27.95
C THR A 163 -31.83 -12.28 -28.22
N THR A 164 -30.64 -12.22 -27.61
CA THR A 164 -29.65 -13.29 -27.72
C THR A 164 -29.68 -14.18 -26.48
N ASP A 165 -30.00 -15.47 -26.64
CA ASP A 165 -29.77 -16.45 -25.56
C ASP A 165 -28.37 -17.05 -25.69
N TYR A 166 -27.55 -16.84 -24.66
CA TYR A 166 -26.19 -17.36 -24.64
C TYR A 166 -26.15 -18.90 -24.60
N ASN A 167 -27.21 -19.57 -24.14
CA ASN A 167 -27.29 -21.04 -24.14
C ASN A 167 -27.46 -21.62 -25.54
N GLU A 168 -28.00 -20.84 -26.49
CA GLU A 168 -28.21 -21.26 -27.89
C GLU A 168 -26.95 -21.07 -28.75
N LEU A 169 -26.01 -20.23 -28.31
CA LEU A 169 -24.72 -19.99 -28.98
C LEU A 169 -23.74 -21.15 -28.76
N THR A 170 -23.98 -22.24 -29.47
CA THR A 170 -23.29 -23.53 -29.29
C THR A 170 -22.27 -23.85 -30.38
N THR A 171 -22.31 -23.12 -31.49
CA THR A 171 -21.36 -23.25 -32.60
C THR A 171 -20.04 -22.58 -32.26
N THR A 172 -18.92 -23.21 -32.59
CA THR A 172 -17.60 -22.59 -32.43
C THR A 172 -17.54 -21.30 -33.26
N GLY A 173 -17.15 -20.21 -32.63
CA GLY A 173 -17.08 -18.91 -33.29
C GLY A 173 -16.78 -17.77 -32.34
N MET A 174 -16.48 -16.62 -32.93
CA MET A 174 -16.32 -15.35 -32.25
C MET A 174 -17.56 -14.50 -32.48
N TYR A 175 -18.13 -13.95 -31.42
CA TYR A 175 -19.38 -13.19 -31.45
C TYR A 175 -19.17 -11.82 -30.80
N LEU A 176 -19.84 -10.80 -31.32
CA LEU A 176 -20.07 -9.54 -30.61
C LEU A 176 -21.55 -9.47 -30.29
N ILE A 177 -21.88 -9.48 -29.01
CA ILE A 177 -23.25 -9.44 -28.52
C ILE A 177 -23.51 -8.05 -27.95
N TYR A 178 -24.35 -7.29 -28.64
CA TYR A 178 -24.63 -5.89 -28.34
C TYR A 178 -25.98 -5.72 -27.63
N ASN A 179 -26.32 -6.66 -26.75
CA ASN A 179 -27.49 -6.68 -25.88
C ASN A 179 -27.19 -7.46 -24.59
N SER A 180 -27.97 -7.24 -23.54
CA SER A 180 -27.78 -7.94 -22.26
C SER A 180 -27.97 -9.45 -22.36
N GLY A 181 -28.80 -9.92 -23.30
CA GLY A 181 -29.11 -11.32 -23.57
C GLY A 181 -29.71 -12.11 -22.41
N LEU A 182 -30.22 -13.30 -22.72
CA LEU A 182 -30.65 -14.30 -21.74
C LEU A 182 -29.46 -15.20 -21.36
N ASN A 183 -29.46 -15.69 -20.12
CA ASN A 183 -28.40 -16.55 -19.58
C ASN A 183 -26.98 -15.96 -19.69
N SER A 184 -26.88 -14.63 -19.80
CA SER A 184 -25.62 -13.91 -19.94
C SER A 184 -24.91 -13.76 -18.59
N PRO A 185 -23.62 -13.35 -18.56
CA PRO A 185 -22.92 -13.02 -17.33
C PRO A 185 -23.33 -11.65 -16.74
N GLY A 186 -24.45 -11.06 -17.20
CA GLY A 186 -24.88 -9.71 -16.78
C GLY A 186 -24.11 -8.57 -17.44
N LEU A 187 -23.50 -8.82 -18.60
CA LEU A 187 -22.83 -7.79 -19.41
C LEU A 187 -23.82 -7.18 -20.41
N ALA A 188 -23.85 -5.85 -20.52
CA ALA A 188 -24.71 -5.15 -21.49
C ALA A 188 -24.24 -5.33 -22.94
N GLN A 189 -22.93 -5.48 -23.14
CA GLN A 189 -22.28 -5.76 -24.41
C GLN A 189 -21.05 -6.64 -24.17
N CYS A 190 -20.82 -7.67 -24.97
CA CYS A 190 -19.64 -8.52 -24.81
C CYS A 190 -19.08 -9.09 -26.12
N PHE A 191 -17.77 -9.32 -26.13
CA PHE A 191 -17.15 -10.26 -27.05
C PHE A 191 -17.25 -11.66 -26.44
N LEU A 192 -17.89 -12.58 -27.15
CA LEU A 192 -18.05 -13.96 -26.72
C LEU A 192 -17.24 -14.89 -27.64
N PHE A 193 -16.38 -15.70 -27.04
CA PHE A 193 -15.75 -16.83 -27.70
C PHE A 193 -16.49 -18.10 -27.33
N VAL A 194 -16.95 -18.85 -28.33
CA VAL A 194 -17.51 -20.18 -28.17
C VAL A 194 -16.51 -21.17 -28.73
N MET A 195 -16.06 -22.13 -27.92
CA MET A 195 -15.20 -23.22 -28.36
C MET A 195 -15.92 -24.54 -28.07
N SER A 196 -16.43 -25.16 -29.13
CA SER A 196 -17.27 -26.37 -29.07
C SER A 196 -16.47 -27.63 -29.38
N TYR A 197 -16.65 -28.66 -28.56
CA TYR A 197 -16.13 -30.02 -28.72
C TYR A 197 -17.26 -31.04 -28.50
N GLY A 198 -18.02 -31.30 -29.56
CA GLY A 198 -19.20 -32.18 -29.50
C GLY A 198 -20.28 -31.60 -28.58
N ASN A 199 -20.62 -32.33 -27.51
CA ASN A 199 -21.63 -31.88 -26.56
C ASN A 199 -21.09 -30.86 -25.54
N THR A 200 -19.79 -30.89 -25.26
CA THR A 200 -19.13 -29.97 -24.31
C THR A 200 -18.67 -28.73 -25.05
N LEU A 201 -18.86 -27.55 -24.45
CA LEU A 201 -18.29 -26.33 -25.00
C LEU A 201 -17.96 -25.35 -23.88
N ILE A 202 -16.99 -24.48 -24.14
CA ILE A 202 -16.67 -23.35 -23.26
C ILE A 202 -17.10 -22.04 -23.92
N GLN A 203 -17.65 -21.17 -23.09
CA GLN A 203 -17.94 -19.79 -23.42
C GLN A 203 -17.04 -18.89 -22.59
N SER A 204 -16.33 -17.98 -23.25
CA SER A 204 -15.55 -16.92 -22.60
C SER A 204 -16.09 -15.57 -23.06
N ALA A 205 -16.60 -14.79 -22.11
CA ALA A 205 -17.22 -13.48 -22.36
C ALA A 205 -16.33 -12.37 -21.81
N TYR A 206 -16.07 -11.37 -22.64
CA TYR A 206 -15.26 -10.20 -22.32
C TYR A 206 -16.13 -8.95 -22.45
N ASP A 207 -16.14 -8.12 -21.41
CA ASP A 207 -16.85 -6.84 -21.40
C ASP A 207 -16.40 -5.94 -22.56
N ALA A 208 -17.29 -5.71 -23.52
CA ALA A 208 -17.01 -4.89 -24.69
C ALA A 208 -17.23 -3.39 -24.43
N GLY A 209 -17.86 -3.02 -23.31
CA GLY A 209 -18.10 -1.63 -22.95
C GLY A 209 -16.85 -1.00 -22.34
N ASN A 210 -16.36 -1.57 -21.24
CA ASN A 210 -15.26 -0.97 -20.46
C ASN A 210 -14.01 -1.87 -20.38
N GLY A 211 -14.09 -3.14 -20.82
CA GLY A 211 -12.98 -4.09 -20.76
C GLY A 211 -12.61 -4.54 -19.34
N LEU A 212 -13.44 -4.26 -18.33
CA LEU A 212 -13.09 -4.46 -16.91
C LEU A 212 -13.44 -5.85 -16.38
N LYS A 213 -14.33 -6.55 -17.07
CA LYS A 213 -14.87 -7.83 -16.59
C LYS A 213 -14.68 -8.89 -17.66
N SER A 214 -14.26 -10.07 -17.23
CA SER A 214 -14.25 -11.26 -18.08
C SER A 214 -14.80 -12.44 -17.29
N PHE A 215 -15.51 -13.31 -17.99
CA PHE A 215 -16.18 -14.45 -17.42
C PHE A 215 -15.98 -15.66 -18.30
N TYR A 216 -16.04 -16.85 -17.71
CA TYR A 216 -16.14 -18.09 -18.47
C TYR A 216 -17.18 -19.02 -17.85
N ARG A 217 -17.73 -19.90 -18.68
CA ARG A 217 -18.57 -21.02 -18.25
C ARG A 217 -18.47 -22.17 -19.22
N ILE A 218 -18.91 -23.35 -18.80
CA ILE A 218 -18.85 -24.58 -19.59
C ILE A 218 -20.26 -25.17 -19.71
N ARG A 219 -20.62 -25.64 -20.90
CA ARG A 219 -21.71 -26.61 -21.10
C ARG A 219 -21.14 -28.01 -20.91
N LYS A 220 -21.75 -28.81 -20.04
CA LYS A 220 -21.34 -30.19 -19.77
C LYS A 220 -21.59 -31.09 -20.99
N ASN A 221 -21.06 -32.31 -20.94
CA ASN A 221 -21.18 -33.32 -21.99
C ASN A 221 -22.60 -33.87 -22.20
N ASP A 222 -23.54 -33.56 -21.30
CA ASP A 222 -24.97 -33.89 -21.39
C ASP A 222 -25.76 -32.98 -22.35
N ALA A 223 -25.06 -32.08 -23.06
CA ALA A 223 -25.58 -31.14 -24.05
C ALA A 223 -26.62 -30.12 -23.53
N THR A 224 -26.95 -30.13 -22.25
CA THR A 224 -28.06 -29.35 -21.68
C THR A 224 -27.67 -28.54 -20.44
N THR A 225 -26.74 -29.03 -19.62
CA THR A 225 -26.36 -28.38 -18.36
C THR A 225 -25.26 -27.35 -18.56
N TRP A 226 -25.49 -26.14 -18.08
CA TRP A 226 -24.49 -25.06 -18.03
C TRP A 226 -23.97 -24.86 -16.60
N THR A 227 -22.67 -24.63 -16.45
CA THR A 227 -22.12 -24.11 -15.19
C THR A 227 -22.52 -22.64 -15.02
N PRO A 228 -22.55 -22.12 -13.77
CA PRO A 228 -22.59 -20.69 -13.55
C PRO A 228 -21.43 -19.98 -14.26
N TRP A 229 -21.62 -18.70 -14.55
CA TRP A 229 -20.54 -17.83 -15.01
C TRP A 229 -19.56 -17.58 -13.87
N ILE A 230 -18.27 -17.82 -14.15
CA ILE A 230 -17.17 -17.58 -13.22
C ILE A 230 -16.44 -16.33 -13.70
N GLY A 231 -16.37 -15.30 -12.86
CA GLY A 231 -15.60 -14.10 -13.13
C GLY A 231 -14.10 -14.34 -12.96
N LEU A 232 -13.32 -13.84 -13.90
CA LEU A 232 -11.87 -13.80 -13.79
C LEU A 232 -11.46 -12.47 -13.16
N GLU A 233 -10.68 -12.54 -12.07
CA GLU A 233 -10.13 -11.37 -11.41
C GLU A 233 -9.09 -10.69 -12.31
N THR A 234 -9.11 -9.35 -12.33
CA THR A 234 -8.12 -8.57 -13.08
C THR A 234 -7.03 -8.07 -12.14
N ILE A 235 -5.84 -7.79 -12.67
CA ILE A 235 -4.75 -7.18 -11.89
C ILE A 235 -5.21 -5.85 -11.29
N SER A 236 -5.98 -5.05 -12.05
CA SER A 236 -6.55 -3.79 -11.58
C SER A 236 -7.54 -4.00 -10.44
N GLY A 237 -8.47 -4.96 -10.59
CA GLY A 237 -9.47 -5.27 -9.56
C GLY A 237 -8.85 -5.81 -8.26
N ALA A 238 -7.81 -6.64 -8.36
CA ALA A 238 -7.03 -7.08 -7.21
C ALA A 238 -6.31 -5.90 -6.53
N GLN A 239 -5.71 -4.99 -7.32
CA GLN A 239 -5.02 -3.82 -6.80
C GLN A 239 -5.97 -2.84 -6.08
N GLU A 240 -7.19 -2.64 -6.60
CA GLU A 240 -8.22 -1.81 -5.95
C GLU A 240 -8.61 -2.38 -4.58
N LYS A 241 -8.79 -3.70 -4.47
CA LYS A 241 -9.08 -4.36 -3.19
C LYS A 241 -7.94 -4.19 -2.18
N ILE A 242 -6.69 -4.34 -2.63
CA ILE A 242 -5.51 -4.15 -1.79
C ILE A 242 -5.39 -2.68 -1.35
N ALA A 243 -5.61 -1.73 -2.27
CA ALA A 243 -5.57 -0.31 -1.96
C ALA A 243 -6.64 0.08 -0.93
N ALA A 244 -7.86 -0.45 -1.06
CA ALA A 244 -8.92 -0.24 -0.08
C ALA A 244 -8.52 -0.74 1.31
N HIS A 245 -7.99 -1.98 1.43
CA HIS A 245 -7.49 -2.52 2.69
C HIS A 245 -6.34 -1.70 3.29
N ALA A 246 -5.34 -1.33 2.46
CA ALA A 246 -4.19 -0.56 2.90
C ALA A 246 -4.57 0.85 3.38
N SER A 247 -5.69 1.41 2.88
CA SER A 247 -6.20 2.72 3.29
C SER A 247 -7.08 2.69 4.55
N ASP A 248 -7.50 1.51 5.00
CA ASP A 248 -8.35 1.35 6.18
C ASP A 248 -7.52 1.54 7.46
N LYS A 249 -7.64 2.73 8.07
CA LYS A 249 -6.89 3.07 9.29
C LYS A 249 -7.48 2.48 10.55
N ASP A 250 -8.72 1.99 10.54
CA ASP A 250 -9.39 1.49 11.74
C ASP A 250 -8.86 0.11 12.14
N ILE A 251 -8.38 -0.66 11.16
CA ILE A 251 -7.83 -2.00 11.36
C ILE A 251 -6.29 -2.02 11.48
N HIS A 252 -5.64 -0.87 11.29
CA HIS A 252 -4.18 -0.75 11.36
C HIS A 252 -3.77 0.08 12.58
N VAL A 253 -2.66 -0.32 13.21
CA VAL A 253 -2.05 0.41 14.33
C VAL A 253 -0.67 0.89 13.93
N ILE A 254 -0.30 2.09 14.37
CA ILE A 254 1.04 2.63 14.11
C ILE A 254 1.96 2.40 15.31
N LYS A 255 3.27 2.57 15.09
CA LYS A 255 4.27 2.39 16.15
C LYS A 255 3.98 3.26 17.37
N SER A 256 3.55 4.52 17.18
CA SER A 256 3.22 5.40 18.30
C SER A 256 2.02 4.92 19.12
N ASP A 257 1.04 4.23 18.53
CA ASP A 257 -0.08 3.66 19.28
C ASP A 257 0.42 2.56 20.20
N LYS A 258 1.25 1.65 19.66
CA LYS A 258 1.88 0.58 20.44
C LYS A 258 2.75 1.14 21.56
N ASP A 259 3.62 2.09 21.24
CA ASP A 259 4.48 2.75 22.23
C ASP A 259 3.64 3.43 23.34
N ARG A 260 2.51 4.06 22.99
CA ARG A 260 1.58 4.68 23.96
C ARG A 260 0.90 3.63 24.84
N TRP A 261 0.44 2.52 24.27
CA TRP A 261 -0.21 1.43 25.03
C TRP A 261 0.79 0.72 25.95
N ASP A 262 2.01 0.47 25.47
CA ASP A 262 3.09 -0.14 26.25
C ASP A 262 3.58 0.80 27.36
N ALA A 263 3.54 2.12 27.13
CA ALA A 263 3.86 3.14 28.13
C ALA A 263 2.68 3.50 29.06
N ALA A 264 1.48 2.97 28.81
CA ALA A 264 0.34 3.24 29.68
C ALA A 264 0.56 2.56 31.04
N GLN A 265 0.69 3.39 32.08
CA GLN A 265 0.95 2.98 33.46
C GLN A 265 2.28 2.22 33.67
N LEU A 266 3.41 2.91 33.43
CA LEU A 266 4.78 2.42 33.70
C LEU A 266 4.99 1.91 35.15
N PHE A 267 4.19 2.40 36.11
CA PHE A 267 4.21 1.96 37.51
C PHE A 267 2.83 1.47 37.94
N LYS A 268 2.77 0.18 38.29
CA LYS A 268 1.54 -0.49 38.72
C LYS A 268 1.13 -0.05 40.13
N LEU A 269 -0.13 0.32 40.30
CA LEU A 269 -0.73 0.55 41.64
C LEU A 269 -1.30 -0.74 42.25
N THR A 270 -1.55 -1.76 41.42
CA THR A 270 -2.12 -3.07 41.75
C THR A 270 -1.40 -4.18 41.00
N SER A 271 -1.66 -5.44 41.37
CA SER A 271 -1.28 -6.62 40.59
C SER A 271 -2.01 -6.67 39.23
N ASP A 272 -1.56 -7.55 38.33
CA ASP A 272 -2.14 -7.72 36.98
C ASP A 272 -3.59 -8.21 36.96
N ASP A 273 -4.03 -8.85 38.05
CA ASP A 273 -5.41 -9.29 38.23
C ASP A 273 -6.31 -8.19 38.84
N GLY A 274 -5.80 -6.96 38.96
CA GLY A 274 -6.50 -5.82 39.55
C GLY A 274 -6.54 -5.83 41.09
N LYS A 275 -5.96 -6.84 41.76
CA LYS A 275 -5.91 -6.88 43.22
C LYS A 275 -4.78 -6.01 43.76
N VAL A 276 -4.97 -5.48 44.96
CA VAL A 276 -3.88 -4.84 45.72
C VAL A 276 -2.69 -5.78 45.90
N PHE A 277 -1.49 -5.23 46.06
CA PHE A 277 -0.29 -6.02 46.32
C PHE A 277 -0.41 -6.74 47.67
N TYR A 278 -0.51 -8.06 47.62
CA TYR A 278 -0.71 -8.88 48.80
C TYR A 278 0.62 -9.17 49.52
N LYS A 279 0.69 -8.82 50.81
CA LYS A 279 1.76 -9.19 51.73
C LYS A 279 1.17 -10.19 52.73
N GLY A 280 1.42 -11.47 52.47
CA GLY A 280 0.84 -12.60 53.20
C GLY A 280 1.39 -12.79 54.61
N SER A 281 0.97 -13.87 55.27
CA SER A 281 1.25 -14.13 56.69
C SER A 281 2.60 -14.80 57.00
N SER A 282 3.38 -15.17 55.99
CA SER A 282 4.64 -15.93 56.15
C SER A 282 5.77 -15.11 56.77
N GLU A 283 5.78 -13.80 56.57
CA GLU A 283 6.81 -12.89 57.09
C GLU A 283 6.15 -11.58 57.53
N LYS A 284 6.63 -11.01 58.64
CA LYS A 284 6.14 -9.70 59.09
C LYS A 284 6.55 -8.64 58.08
N THR A 285 5.57 -7.91 57.58
CA THR A 285 5.83 -6.81 56.64
C THR A 285 6.45 -5.63 57.38
N GLU A 286 7.61 -5.16 56.94
CA GLU A 286 8.19 -3.91 57.43
C GLU A 286 7.53 -2.72 56.72
N TYR A 287 6.72 -1.95 57.44
CA TYR A 287 5.99 -0.83 56.85
C TYR A 287 6.92 0.30 56.41
N ASN A 288 8.09 0.46 57.04
CA ASN A 288 9.04 1.51 56.68
C ASN A 288 9.71 1.27 55.32
N ASP A 289 9.75 0.03 54.87
CA ASP A 289 10.32 -0.38 53.57
C ASP A 289 9.30 -0.26 52.43
N LEU A 290 8.01 -0.13 52.76
CA LEU A 290 6.94 0.09 51.79
C LEU A 290 6.89 1.55 51.34
N ILE A 291 7.85 1.93 50.52
CA ILE A 291 8.00 3.30 49.99
C ILE A 291 7.57 3.44 48.53
N THR A 292 7.30 2.33 47.83
CA THR A 292 6.85 2.36 46.43
C THR A 292 5.36 2.71 46.38
N THR A 293 4.98 3.62 45.48
CA THR A 293 3.57 3.99 45.28
C THR A 293 2.75 2.76 44.91
N GLY A 294 1.64 2.54 45.60
CA GLY A 294 0.74 1.42 45.32
C GLY A 294 -0.29 1.17 46.41
N PHE A 295 -1.18 0.24 46.13
CA PHE A 295 -2.17 -0.27 47.07
C PHE A 295 -1.77 -1.65 47.55
N TYR A 296 -1.74 -1.85 48.85
CA TYR A 296 -1.28 -3.07 49.48
C TYR A 296 -2.36 -3.64 50.41
N LEU A 297 -2.44 -4.97 50.51
CA LEU A 297 -3.11 -5.67 51.60
C LEU A 297 -2.04 -6.38 52.41
N ILE A 298 -1.90 -5.99 53.67
CA ILE A 298 -0.93 -6.57 54.60
C ILE A 298 -1.71 -7.44 55.57
N ALA A 299 -1.60 -8.76 55.39
CA ALA A 299 -2.32 -9.77 56.18
C ALA A 299 -1.40 -10.40 57.24
N ASN A 300 -0.72 -9.55 57.99
CA ASN A 300 0.08 -9.91 59.15
C ASN A 300 0.24 -8.72 60.11
N GLN A 301 0.62 -8.99 61.36
CA GLN A 301 1.07 -7.97 62.30
C GLN A 301 2.47 -7.48 61.94
N GLY A 302 2.53 -6.61 60.94
CA GLY A 302 3.78 -6.07 60.42
C GLY A 302 4.56 -5.24 61.44
N LEU A 303 5.86 -5.10 61.19
CA LEU A 303 6.74 -4.23 61.97
C LEU A 303 6.44 -2.76 61.65
N HIS A 304 6.52 -1.91 62.67
CA HIS A 304 6.14 -0.49 62.58
C HIS A 304 4.72 -0.25 62.03
N SER A 305 3.83 -1.24 62.17
CA SER A 305 2.43 -1.13 61.81
C SER A 305 1.69 -0.17 62.75
N PRO A 306 0.61 0.49 62.29
CA PRO A 306 -0.26 1.26 63.17
C PRO A 306 -0.94 0.30 64.15
N ALA A 307 -0.87 0.60 65.45
CA ALA A 307 -1.58 -0.11 66.51
C ALA A 307 -1.47 -1.65 66.52
N ASN A 308 -0.41 -2.23 65.93
CA ASN A 308 -0.22 -3.68 65.78
C ASN A 308 -1.38 -4.42 65.09
N LEU A 309 -2.02 -3.77 64.10
CA LEU A 309 -3.12 -4.36 63.35
C LEU A 309 -2.69 -5.61 62.56
N SER A 310 -3.57 -6.62 62.53
CA SER A 310 -3.31 -7.89 61.85
C SER A 310 -3.63 -7.87 60.35
N ASN A 311 -4.53 -6.99 59.91
CA ASN A 311 -4.93 -6.86 58.51
C ASN A 311 -5.14 -5.39 58.17
N VAL A 312 -4.42 -4.89 57.17
CA VAL A 312 -4.43 -3.47 56.79
C VAL A 312 -4.44 -3.32 55.28
N TYR A 313 -5.36 -2.50 54.78
CA TYR A 313 -5.23 -1.91 53.45
C TYR A 313 -4.36 -0.67 53.55
N LEU A 314 -3.21 -0.69 52.89
CA LEU A 314 -2.26 0.41 52.92
C LEU A 314 -2.18 1.06 51.54
N VAL A 315 -2.39 2.37 51.51
CA VAL A 315 -2.07 3.21 50.36
C VAL A 315 -0.73 3.87 50.61
N VAL A 316 0.22 3.65 49.70
CA VAL A 316 1.53 4.30 49.71
C VAL A 316 1.57 5.29 48.56
N MET A 317 1.95 6.53 48.85
CA MET A 317 2.11 7.60 47.87
C MET A 317 3.51 8.17 48.00
N ASN A 318 4.37 7.89 47.03
CA ASN A 318 5.75 8.37 46.98
C ASN A 318 5.87 9.67 46.18
N TYR A 319 6.66 10.62 46.70
CA TYR A 319 7.16 11.77 45.97
C TYR A 319 8.63 12.00 46.34
N GLY A 320 9.54 11.37 45.58
CA GLY A 320 10.97 11.40 45.85
C GLY A 320 11.30 10.71 47.19
N ASP A 321 11.95 11.44 48.08
CA ASP A 321 12.29 10.95 49.43
C ASP A 321 11.10 11.02 50.41
N THR A 322 10.05 11.77 50.05
CA THR A 322 8.85 11.88 50.89
C THR A 322 7.83 10.81 50.54
N VAL A 323 7.23 10.21 51.57
CA VAL A 323 6.22 9.15 51.39
C VAL A 323 5.04 9.43 52.30
N ALA A 324 3.83 9.35 51.79
CA ALA A 324 2.62 9.30 52.59
C ALA A 324 2.11 7.87 52.66
N GLN A 325 1.77 7.42 53.87
CA GLN A 325 1.14 6.13 54.11
C GLN A 325 -0.22 6.35 54.76
N PHE A 326 -1.25 5.78 54.15
CA PHE A 326 -2.62 5.80 54.66
C PHE A 326 -3.09 4.36 54.88
N ALA A 327 -3.32 4.00 56.13
CA ALA A 327 -3.65 2.66 56.56
C ALA A 327 -5.11 2.58 57.02
N LEU A 328 -5.84 1.64 56.45
CA LEU A 328 -7.22 1.32 56.79
C LEU A 328 -7.24 -0.06 57.44
N GLU A 329 -7.82 -0.16 58.63
CA GLU A 329 -8.06 -1.47 59.25
C GLU A 329 -9.01 -2.29 58.38
N ALA A 330 -8.57 -3.48 57.98
CA ALA A 330 -9.41 -4.40 57.24
C ALA A 330 -10.45 -5.06 58.17
N TYR A 331 -11.60 -5.44 57.60
CA TYR A 331 -12.75 -6.12 58.24
C TYR A 331 -13.62 -5.26 59.16
N TYR A 332 -13.03 -4.54 60.11
CA TYR A 332 -13.81 -3.77 61.09
C TYR A 332 -14.04 -2.32 60.65
N GLY A 333 -13.09 -1.73 59.90
CA GLY A 333 -13.22 -0.37 59.36
C GLY A 333 -13.35 0.71 60.44
N THR A 334 -12.98 0.42 61.68
CA THR A 334 -13.17 1.33 62.83
C THR A 334 -12.01 2.29 63.02
N HIS A 335 -10.83 1.99 62.45
CA HIS A 335 -9.65 2.82 62.58
C HIS A 335 -9.01 3.14 61.22
N THR A 336 -8.65 4.41 61.05
CA THR A 336 -7.82 4.87 59.94
C THR A 336 -6.63 5.62 60.49
N TYR A 337 -5.47 5.39 59.86
CA TYR A 337 -4.20 5.95 60.28
C TYR A 337 -3.49 6.58 59.10
N PHE A 338 -2.73 7.64 59.38
CA PHE A 338 -1.85 8.23 58.40
C PHE A 338 -0.48 8.54 59.03
N ARG A 339 0.56 8.48 58.21
CA ARG A 339 1.91 8.94 58.58
C ARG A 339 2.67 9.38 57.35
N PHE A 340 3.77 10.08 57.59
CA PHE A 340 4.65 10.57 56.54
C PHE A 340 6.09 10.15 56.79
N ARG A 341 6.83 9.86 55.72
CA ARG A 341 8.29 9.90 55.70
C ARG A 341 8.70 11.27 55.23
N LYS A 342 9.49 11.97 56.04
CA LYS A 342 10.07 13.27 55.70
C LYS A 342 11.23 13.09 54.73
N SER A 343 11.69 14.18 54.11
CA SER A 343 12.83 14.17 53.20
C SER A 343 14.16 13.79 53.88
N ASP A 344 14.24 13.90 55.21
CA ASP A 344 15.35 13.39 56.03
C ASP A 344 15.33 11.87 56.24
N LEU A 345 14.45 11.17 55.52
CA LEU A 345 14.22 9.73 55.55
C LEU A 345 13.59 9.19 56.84
N THR A 346 13.24 10.05 57.81
CA THR A 346 12.60 9.64 59.07
C THR A 346 11.07 9.60 58.97
N TRP A 347 10.46 8.68 59.69
CA TRP A 347 9.00 8.51 59.75
C TRP A 347 8.39 9.30 60.90
N THR A 348 7.25 9.96 60.65
CA THR A 348 6.38 10.44 61.72
C THR A 348 5.68 9.28 62.40
N SER A 349 5.29 9.47 63.66
CA SER A 349 4.37 8.54 64.33
C SER A 349 3.06 8.43 63.57
N TRP A 350 2.45 7.25 63.59
CA TRP A 350 1.09 7.05 63.10
C TRP A 350 0.10 7.94 63.84
N GLN A 351 -0.67 8.70 63.07
CA GLN A 351 -1.77 9.52 63.58
C GLN A 351 -3.09 8.84 63.25
N THR A 352 -4.01 8.80 64.21
CA THR A 352 -5.38 8.31 64.03
C THR A 352 -6.27 9.43 63.53
N HIS A 353 -7.17 9.14 62.58
CA HIS A 353 -8.29 10.03 62.33
C HIS A 353 -9.38 9.79 63.39
N GLU A 354 -9.85 10.84 64.05
CA GLU A 354 -10.94 10.76 65.04
C GLU A 354 -12.27 10.38 64.35
N THR A 355 -13.09 9.59 65.03
CA THR A 355 -14.44 9.23 64.55
C THR A 355 -15.51 10.05 65.29
N THR A 356 -16.71 10.17 64.72
CA THR A 356 -17.83 10.85 65.41
C THR A 356 -18.14 10.19 66.77
N ASP A 357 -18.09 8.87 66.84
CA ASP A 357 -18.34 8.11 68.08
C ASP A 357 -17.21 8.29 69.11
N GLY A 358 -15.96 8.35 68.66
CA GLY A 358 -14.80 8.64 69.51
C GLY A 358 -14.88 10.05 70.11
N ALA A 359 -15.19 11.05 69.28
CA ALA A 359 -15.43 12.41 69.71
C ALA A 359 -16.59 12.50 70.71
N GLN A 360 -17.71 11.81 70.46
CA GLN A 360 -18.86 11.78 71.35
C GLN A 360 -18.52 11.11 72.69
N THR A 361 -17.74 10.03 72.68
CA THR A 361 -17.28 9.36 73.90
C THR A 361 -16.44 10.31 74.74
N ARG A 362 -15.49 11.02 74.14
CA ARG A 362 -14.66 12.02 74.84
C ARG A 362 -15.51 13.17 75.39
N ALA A 363 -16.49 13.66 74.65
CA ALA A 363 -17.42 14.68 75.11
C ALA A 363 -18.27 14.18 76.30
N ASN A 364 -18.76 12.95 76.25
CA ASN A 364 -19.52 12.32 77.34
C ASN A 364 -18.65 12.13 78.60
N SER A 365 -17.38 11.72 78.43
CA SER A 365 -16.43 11.62 79.54
C SER A 365 -16.18 12.98 80.17
N ALA A 366 -15.94 14.02 79.36
CA ALA A 366 -15.75 15.39 79.86
C ALA A 366 -16.99 15.91 80.61
N LEU A 367 -18.20 15.68 80.08
CA LEU A 367 -19.46 16.02 80.73
C LEU A 367 -19.62 15.28 82.06
N THR A 368 -19.34 13.97 82.07
CA THR A 368 -19.43 13.13 83.28
C THR A 368 -18.46 13.64 84.35
N SER A 369 -17.20 13.86 83.99
CA SER A 369 -16.20 14.41 84.91
C SER A 369 -16.60 15.78 85.46
N ALA A 370 -17.16 16.67 84.63
CA ALA A 370 -17.62 17.98 85.06
C ALA A 370 -18.82 17.91 86.03
N LYS A 371 -19.79 17.02 85.75
CA LYS A 371 -20.93 16.77 86.66
C LYS A 371 -20.45 16.23 87.99
N SER A 372 -19.62 15.17 87.98
CA SER A 372 -19.07 14.58 89.21
C SER A 372 -18.30 15.60 90.05
N TYR A 373 -17.49 16.46 89.43
CA TYR A 373 -16.79 17.54 90.14
C TYR A 373 -17.76 18.51 90.81
N THR A 374 -18.80 18.96 90.09
CA THR A 374 -19.78 19.92 90.60
C THR A 374 -20.61 19.34 91.74
N ASP A 375 -21.15 18.13 91.55
CA ASP A 375 -22.00 17.46 92.53
C ASP A 375 -21.24 17.20 93.84
N THR A 376 -19.96 16.80 93.76
CA THR A 376 -19.10 16.59 94.92
C THR A 376 -18.87 17.90 95.70
N LYS A 377 -18.72 19.03 94.99
CA LYS A 377 -18.46 20.32 95.63
C LYS A 377 -19.71 20.98 96.20
N LEU A 378 -20.88 20.78 95.60
CA LEU A 378 -22.12 21.38 96.06
C LEU A 378 -22.75 20.64 97.26
N SER A 379 -22.57 19.33 97.35
CA SER A 379 -23.16 18.48 98.40
C SER A 379 -22.30 18.34 99.67
N SER A 380 -21.04 18.76 99.64
CA SER A 380 -20.14 18.66 100.78
C SER A 380 -20.39 19.80 101.79
N ILE A 381 -21.11 19.50 102.86
CA ILE A 381 -21.37 20.42 103.98
C ILE A 381 -20.81 19.80 105.27
N THR A 382 -19.97 20.53 105.99
CA THR A 382 -19.41 20.10 107.28
C THR A 382 -19.94 20.99 108.40
N TRP A 383 -20.61 20.40 109.39
CA TRP A 383 -21.13 21.12 110.54
C TRP A 383 -20.08 21.23 111.66
N TYR A 384 -19.98 22.42 112.25
CA TYR A 384 -19.08 22.73 113.35
C TYR A 384 -19.88 23.17 114.58
N THR A 385 -19.34 22.94 115.78
CA THR A 385 -19.95 23.40 117.04
C THR A 385 -19.21 24.65 117.53
N PRO A 386 -19.89 25.78 117.82
CA PRO A 386 -19.23 26.96 118.35
C PRO A 386 -18.89 26.77 119.83
N THR A 387 -17.84 27.47 120.27
CA THR A 387 -17.52 27.56 121.70
C THR A 387 -18.48 28.55 122.37
N LEU A 388 -19.38 28.03 123.21
CA LEU A 388 -20.32 28.85 123.97
C LEU A 388 -19.59 29.63 125.08
N GLN A 389 -20.03 30.86 125.32
CA GLN A 389 -19.42 31.85 126.20
C GLN A 389 -20.44 32.34 127.24
N ASN A 390 -20.00 33.10 128.25
CA ASN A 390 -20.89 33.82 129.18
C ASN A 390 -22.00 32.98 129.85
N GLY A 391 -21.65 31.73 130.21
CA GLY A 391 -22.53 30.79 130.91
C GLY A 391 -23.53 30.06 130.00
N TRP A 392 -23.53 30.32 128.70
CA TRP A 392 -24.39 29.60 127.76
C TRP A 392 -23.95 28.15 127.61
N VAL A 393 -24.93 27.25 127.60
CA VAL A 393 -24.76 25.83 127.30
C VAL A 393 -25.71 25.42 126.18
N ASN A 394 -25.42 24.32 125.50
CA ASN A 394 -26.39 23.74 124.56
C ASN A 394 -27.65 23.35 125.33
N TYR A 395 -28.81 23.67 124.75
CA TYR A 395 -30.08 23.22 125.32
C TYR A 395 -30.18 21.70 125.28
N THR A 396 -30.82 21.13 126.30
CA THR A 396 -31.15 19.71 126.40
C THR A 396 -32.62 19.58 126.72
N ASP A 397 -33.34 18.76 125.97
CA ASP A 397 -34.74 18.46 126.25
C ASP A 397 -34.85 17.17 127.06
N VAL A 398 -35.40 17.25 128.27
CA VAL A 398 -35.57 16.07 129.15
C VAL A 398 -36.41 14.95 128.52
N ASN A 399 -37.22 15.26 127.51
CA ASN A 399 -38.06 14.30 126.80
C ASN A 399 -37.43 13.75 125.51
N SER A 400 -36.26 14.26 125.09
CA SER A 400 -35.57 13.76 123.90
C SER A 400 -34.51 12.71 124.25
N THR A 401 -34.52 11.59 123.52
CA THR A 401 -33.47 10.57 123.60
C THR A 401 -32.19 10.99 122.87
N ASP A 402 -32.30 11.84 121.85
CA ASP A 402 -31.16 12.41 121.13
C ASP A 402 -31.01 13.90 121.47
N GLN A 403 -30.00 14.23 122.28
CA GLN A 403 -29.69 15.61 122.64
C GLN A 403 -28.83 16.32 121.58
N THR A 404 -28.31 15.59 120.59
CA THR A 404 -27.42 16.17 119.57
C THR A 404 -28.15 17.05 118.57
N VAL A 405 -29.45 16.83 118.36
CA VAL A 405 -30.30 17.64 117.47
C VAL A 405 -30.46 19.09 117.92
N PHE A 406 -30.29 19.37 119.22
CA PHE A 406 -30.40 20.71 119.77
C PHE A 406 -29.05 21.42 119.90
N LYS A 407 -27.94 20.72 119.66
CA LYS A 407 -26.61 21.32 119.76
C LYS A 407 -26.52 22.48 118.77
N THR A 408 -26.10 23.62 119.28
CA THR A 408 -25.80 24.76 118.43
C THR A 408 -24.67 24.38 117.51
N ARG A 409 -24.89 24.56 116.21
CA ARG A 409 -23.93 24.24 115.17
C ARG A 409 -24.03 25.25 114.04
N TYR A 410 -22.94 25.39 113.31
CA TYR A 410 -22.88 26.24 112.15
C TYR A 410 -22.18 25.54 111.00
N THR A 411 -22.51 25.93 109.78
CA THR A 411 -21.86 25.45 108.57
C THR A 411 -21.84 26.56 107.53
N LYS A 412 -21.04 26.39 106.48
CA LYS A 412 -21.03 27.28 105.32
C LYS A 412 -21.15 26.42 104.06
N ASP A 413 -22.15 26.71 103.25
CA ASP A 413 -22.33 26.03 101.96
C ASP A 413 -21.30 26.50 100.92
N ALA A 414 -21.24 25.79 99.79
CA ALA A 414 -20.34 26.12 98.68
C ALA A 414 -20.60 27.51 98.05
N THR A 415 -21.76 28.11 98.32
CA THR A 415 -22.12 29.46 97.85
C THR A 415 -21.76 30.56 98.86
N GLY A 416 -21.15 30.21 99.99
CA GLY A 416 -20.77 31.13 101.06
C GLY A 416 -21.91 31.49 102.03
N THR A 417 -23.04 30.79 101.98
CA THR A 417 -24.12 30.97 102.97
C THR A 417 -23.75 30.24 104.25
N VAL A 418 -23.69 30.98 105.36
CA VAL A 418 -23.56 30.41 106.70
C VAL A 418 -24.95 30.11 107.23
N PHE A 419 -25.12 28.90 107.75
CA PHE A 419 -26.31 28.49 108.50
C PHE A 419 -25.91 28.29 109.95
N VAL A 420 -26.70 28.81 110.88
CA VAL A 420 -26.55 28.59 112.32
C VAL A 420 -27.86 28.04 112.84
N GLU A 421 -27.81 26.90 113.49
CA GLU A 421 -28.98 26.23 114.04
C GLU A 421 -28.71 25.60 115.40
N GLY A 422 -29.77 25.31 116.13
CA GLY A 422 -29.74 24.65 117.43
C GLY A 422 -30.41 25.51 118.51
N ALA A 423 -30.12 25.22 119.77
CA ALA A 423 -30.65 25.99 120.87
C ALA A 423 -29.64 26.07 122.04
N ILE A 424 -29.73 27.17 122.79
CA ILE A 424 -28.88 27.44 123.95
C ILE A 424 -29.73 27.75 125.19
N ALA A 425 -29.14 27.58 126.37
CA ALA A 425 -29.78 27.81 127.65
C ALA A 425 -28.79 28.33 128.73
N LYS A 426 -29.33 28.78 129.86
CA LYS A 426 -28.67 29.15 131.13
C LYS A 426 -27.73 30.35 131.12
N GLY A 427 -27.36 30.88 129.95
CA GLY A 427 -26.39 31.97 129.86
C GLY A 427 -26.97 33.35 130.15
N THR A 428 -26.08 34.34 130.11
CA THR A 428 -26.42 35.74 130.40
C THR A 428 -27.02 36.41 129.16
N ILE A 429 -28.17 37.05 129.32
CA ILE A 429 -28.83 37.88 128.29
C ILE A 429 -28.47 39.34 128.56
N GLY A 430 -28.10 40.06 127.52
CA GLY A 430 -27.79 41.48 127.61
C GLY A 430 -26.95 42.00 126.45
N PHE A 431 -26.96 43.31 126.29
CA PHE A 431 -26.18 43.99 125.27
C PHE A 431 -24.68 43.75 125.46
N GLY A 432 -23.97 43.47 124.37
CA GLY A 432 -22.52 43.24 124.37
C GLY A 432 -22.06 41.90 124.96
N VAL A 433 -22.98 41.04 125.43
CA VAL A 433 -22.66 39.74 126.04
C VAL A 433 -22.86 38.61 125.02
N ALA A 434 -21.76 38.19 124.38
CA ALA A 434 -21.83 37.16 123.35
C ALA A 434 -22.22 35.79 123.92
N ALA A 435 -23.17 35.10 123.29
CA ALA A 435 -23.43 33.69 123.54
C ALA A 435 -22.33 32.81 122.94
N PHE A 436 -21.80 33.21 121.78
CA PHE A 436 -20.61 32.64 121.16
C PHE A 436 -20.11 33.59 120.07
N THR A 437 -18.95 33.26 119.49
CA THR A 437 -18.35 34.01 118.38
C THR A 437 -18.10 33.06 117.21
N LEU A 438 -18.59 33.42 116.03
CA LEU A 438 -18.29 32.71 114.79
C LEU A 438 -16.85 33.01 114.34
N PRO A 439 -16.11 31.99 113.88
CA PRO A 439 -14.74 32.19 113.43
C PRO A 439 -14.68 33.04 112.15
N GLU A 440 -13.50 33.58 111.86
CA GLU A 440 -13.22 34.27 110.60
C GLU A 440 -13.57 33.38 109.40
N GLY A 441 -14.15 33.97 108.36
CA GLY A 441 -14.73 33.25 107.21
C GLY A 441 -16.14 32.69 107.44
N TYR A 442 -16.71 32.82 108.65
CA TYR A 442 -18.12 32.51 108.95
C TYR A 442 -18.90 33.72 109.49
N ARG A 443 -18.35 34.93 109.35
CA ARG A 443 -18.92 36.18 109.90
C ARG A 443 -19.76 36.91 108.86
N PRO A 444 -20.82 37.62 109.26
CA PRO A 444 -21.65 38.34 108.30
C PRO A 444 -20.95 39.62 107.83
N GLY A 445 -21.21 40.03 106.58
CA GLY A 445 -20.72 41.30 106.04
C GLY A 445 -21.40 42.56 106.62
N ARG A 446 -22.50 42.38 107.35
CA ARG A 446 -23.20 43.44 108.07
C ARG A 446 -23.76 42.89 109.36
N ALA A 447 -23.85 43.74 110.38
CA ALA A 447 -24.60 43.39 111.57
C ALA A 447 -26.10 43.24 111.22
N PHE A 448 -26.75 42.23 111.76
CA PHE A 448 -28.18 42.04 111.59
C PHE A 448 -28.82 41.49 112.85
N GLN A 449 -30.12 41.74 112.98
CA GLN A 449 -30.92 41.19 114.05
C GLN A 449 -31.78 40.04 113.54
N TRP A 450 -31.98 39.06 114.38
CA TRP A 450 -32.88 37.94 114.13
C TRP A 450 -33.76 37.73 115.36
N ALA A 451 -35.05 37.53 115.15
CA ALA A 451 -35.99 37.21 116.22
C ALA A 451 -36.29 35.71 116.19
N GLY A 452 -36.09 35.05 117.33
CA GLY A 452 -36.33 33.61 117.49
C GLY A 452 -37.37 33.29 118.55
N VAL A 453 -37.60 32.00 118.76
CA VAL A 453 -38.53 31.49 119.78
C VAL A 453 -37.76 31.23 121.07
N ALA A 454 -38.35 31.64 122.19
CA ALA A 454 -37.81 31.44 123.52
C ALA A 454 -38.71 30.52 124.37
N SER A 455 -38.19 30.07 125.52
CA SER A 455 -38.94 29.25 126.47
C SER A 455 -40.25 29.91 126.89
N GLN A 456 -41.33 29.13 127.00
CA GLN A 456 -42.59 29.55 127.65
C GLN A 456 -42.65 29.16 129.14
N SER A 457 -41.58 28.53 129.66
CA SER A 457 -41.47 28.10 131.06
C SER A 457 -41.68 29.29 131.99
N GLY A 458 -42.61 29.18 132.95
CA GLY A 458 -42.98 30.26 133.87
C GLY A 458 -43.95 31.32 133.30
N MET A 459 -44.26 31.28 132.00
CA MET A 459 -45.18 32.22 131.32
C MET A 459 -46.07 31.47 130.31
N SER A 460 -46.86 30.51 130.80
CA SER A 460 -47.69 29.62 129.98
C SER A 460 -48.76 30.39 129.20
N GLY A 461 -49.02 29.97 127.94
CA GLY A 461 -50.09 30.49 127.09
C GLY A 461 -49.73 31.72 126.24
N VAL A 462 -48.51 32.27 126.37
CA VAL A 462 -48.05 33.40 125.55
C VAL A 462 -46.80 32.99 124.77
N PRO A 463 -46.77 33.11 123.42
CA PRO A 463 -45.56 32.89 122.63
C PRO A 463 -44.42 33.79 123.11
N GLN A 464 -43.29 33.18 123.45
CA GLN A 464 -42.11 33.91 123.91
C GLN A 464 -41.10 34.02 122.77
N THR A 465 -40.49 35.19 122.63
CA THR A 465 -39.52 35.50 121.58
C THR A 465 -38.26 36.07 122.19
N HIS A 466 -37.16 35.98 121.45
CA HIS A 466 -35.91 36.65 121.79
C HIS A 466 -35.37 37.40 120.58
N ARG A 467 -34.52 38.38 120.85
CA ARG A 467 -33.81 39.15 119.83
C ARG A 467 -32.32 38.84 119.92
N VAL A 468 -31.77 38.36 118.82
CA VAL A 468 -30.34 38.14 118.62
C VAL A 468 -29.77 39.25 117.77
N LEU A 469 -28.62 39.78 118.15
CA LEU A 469 -27.74 40.53 117.26
C LEU A 469 -26.59 39.63 116.84
N VAL A 470 -26.36 39.52 115.53
CA VAL A 470 -25.13 38.96 114.98
C VAL A 470 -24.35 40.12 114.39
N ASP A 471 -23.22 40.47 115.01
CA ASP A 471 -22.39 41.58 114.54
C ASP A 471 -21.35 41.12 113.49
N ILE A 472 -20.63 42.10 112.91
CA ILE A 472 -19.61 41.86 111.89
C ILE A 472 -18.37 41.13 112.41
N ASP A 473 -18.13 41.17 113.74
CA ASP A 473 -17.05 40.42 114.38
C ASP A 473 -17.44 38.95 114.62
N GLY A 474 -18.65 38.56 114.23
CA GLY A 474 -19.21 37.22 114.39
C GLY A 474 -19.77 36.95 115.78
N LYS A 475 -19.90 37.95 116.65
CA LYS A 475 -20.49 37.75 117.97
C LYS A 475 -22.00 37.58 117.82
N VAL A 476 -22.50 36.47 118.35
CA VAL A 476 -23.93 36.18 118.43
C VAL A 476 -24.38 36.55 119.84
N ILE A 477 -25.14 37.63 119.98
CA ILE A 477 -25.52 38.24 121.25
C ILE A 477 -27.02 38.09 121.43
N ILE A 478 -27.46 37.51 122.55
CA ILE A 478 -28.87 37.48 122.92
C ILE A 478 -29.17 38.78 123.69
N GLU A 479 -29.76 39.76 123.01
CA GLU A 479 -29.94 41.10 123.56
C GLU A 479 -31.13 41.18 124.52
N SER A 480 -32.22 40.49 124.20
CA SER A 480 -33.44 40.52 124.99
C SER A 480 -34.29 39.26 124.79
N CYS A 481 -35.05 38.89 125.80
CA CYS A 481 -36.07 37.83 125.75
C CYS A 481 -37.38 38.37 126.34
N SER A 482 -38.52 38.05 125.72
CA SER A 482 -39.84 38.48 126.22
C SER A 482 -40.28 37.72 127.48
N ASN A 483 -39.71 36.54 127.75
CA ASN A 483 -40.03 35.77 128.96
C ASN A 483 -39.32 36.39 130.17
N THR A 484 -40.05 37.09 131.04
CA THR A 484 -39.45 37.72 132.22
C THR A 484 -39.35 36.79 133.42
N SER A 485 -39.91 35.58 133.37
CA SER A 485 -39.83 34.59 134.46
C SER A 485 -38.58 33.70 134.33
N LYS A 486 -38.36 33.14 133.14
CA LYS A 486 -37.23 32.26 132.82
C LYS A 486 -36.67 32.60 131.44
N PRO A 487 -36.01 33.77 131.30
CA PRO A 487 -35.62 34.35 130.02
C PRO A 487 -34.62 33.51 129.22
N ASN A 488 -33.87 32.62 129.87
CA ASN A 488 -32.76 31.87 129.30
C ASN A 488 -32.91 30.34 129.42
N ASP A 489 -34.11 29.83 129.73
CA ASP A 489 -34.36 28.36 129.79
C ASP A 489 -34.21 27.69 128.42
N TYR A 490 -34.56 28.40 127.35
CA TYR A 490 -34.48 27.96 125.96
C TYR A 490 -34.44 29.18 125.05
N ILE A 491 -33.46 29.21 124.16
CA ILE A 491 -33.28 30.23 123.12
C ILE A 491 -32.98 29.48 121.82
N SER A 492 -33.90 29.50 120.86
CA SER A 492 -33.67 28.87 119.56
C SER A 492 -32.71 29.69 118.70
N LEU A 493 -31.95 29.03 117.85
CA LEU A 493 -31.08 29.62 116.84
C LEU A 493 -31.41 28.94 115.50
N GLY A 494 -31.62 29.73 114.46
CA GLY A 494 -32.08 29.22 113.16
C GLY A 494 -31.98 30.28 112.08
N PHE A 495 -30.83 30.95 112.00
CA PHE A 495 -30.60 32.05 111.08
C PHE A 495 -29.53 31.70 110.05
N SER A 496 -29.56 32.40 108.92
CA SER A 496 -28.56 32.27 107.86
C SER A 496 -28.21 33.62 107.25
N PHE A 497 -27.01 33.71 106.70
CA PHE A 497 -26.49 34.93 106.07
C PHE A 497 -25.33 34.59 105.13
N LYS A 498 -24.94 35.54 104.28
CA LYS A 498 -23.72 35.40 103.47
C LYS A 498 -22.49 35.80 104.29
N ALA A 499 -21.53 34.89 104.40
CA ALA A 499 -20.22 35.21 104.97
C ALA A 499 -19.45 36.14 104.05
N VAL A 500 -18.59 36.96 104.66
CA VAL A 500 -17.58 37.78 103.97
C VAL A 500 -16.19 37.27 104.33
#